data_AF-A0A7Y2JQ33-F1
#
_entry.id   AF-A0A7Y2JQ33-F1
#
_cell.length_a   1.000
_cell.length_b   1.000
_cell.length_c   1.000
_cell.angle_alpha   90.00
_cell.angle_beta   90.00
_cell.angle_gamma   90.00
#
_symmetry.space_group_name_H-M   'P 1'
#
loop_
_entity.id
_entity.type
_entity.pdbx_description
1 polymer ?
#
loop_
_entity_poly.entity_id
_entity_poly.type
_entity_poly.pdbx_seq_one_letter_code
_entity_poly.pdbx_strand_id
1 'polypeptide(L)'
;APQAAAADASGVITFGQASDMAEYKPSPRVSSIIDNWSPYYIARTQAVLDGTWESVDTWDGIGPGMVEIGEITDAVPADVKAEAEAMRDSIAAGEYHPFTGPLNKQDGSAWLAEGEVADDGTLAGMDFYVEGITGDIPN
;
A
#
# COMPACT_ATOMS: atom_id res chain seq x y z
N ALA A 1 -2.60 17.52 -8.89
CA ALA A 1 -2.75 16.32 -8.05
C ALA A 1 -3.55 16.68 -6.80
N PRO A 2 -4.24 15.75 -6.13
CA PRO A 2 -5.02 16.02 -4.91
C PRO A 2 -4.25 16.84 -3.85
N GLN A 3 -2.94 16.61 -3.74
CA GLN A 3 -2.03 17.30 -2.83
C GLN A 3 -1.89 18.80 -3.15
N ALA A 4 -1.97 19.20 -4.42
CA ALA A 4 -1.94 20.61 -4.80
C ALA A 4 -3.21 21.35 -4.36
N ALA A 5 -4.38 20.70 -4.50
CA ALA A 5 -5.64 21.26 -4.01
C ALA A 5 -5.70 21.30 -2.48
N ALA A 6 -5.12 20.28 -1.81
CA ALA A 6 -5.01 20.24 -0.36
C ALA A 6 -4.04 21.29 0.20
N ALA A 7 -3.02 21.71 -0.55
CA ALA A 7 -2.07 22.72 -0.11
C ALA A 7 -2.73 24.09 0.11
N ASP A 8 -3.78 24.39 -0.66
CA ASP A 8 -4.58 25.61 -0.52
C ASP A 8 -5.65 25.51 0.59
N ALA A 9 -5.90 24.30 1.13
CA ALA A 9 -6.87 24.04 2.18
C ALA A 9 -6.19 23.83 3.54
N SER A 10 -6.54 24.65 4.53
CA SER A 10 -5.96 24.52 5.86
C SER A 10 -6.40 23.22 6.55
N GLY A 11 -5.44 22.52 7.16
CA GLY A 11 -5.69 21.33 7.99
C GLY A 11 -5.92 20.02 7.23
N VAL A 12 -5.72 19.99 5.92
CA VAL A 12 -5.84 18.75 5.13
C VAL A 12 -4.52 17.98 5.14
N ILE A 13 -4.59 16.69 5.49
CA ILE A 13 -3.47 15.74 5.41
C ILE A 13 -3.67 14.87 4.17
N THR A 14 -2.58 14.58 3.47
CA THR A 14 -2.55 13.77 2.26
C THR A 14 -1.36 12.81 2.26
N PHE A 15 -1.47 11.78 1.44
CA PHE A 15 -0.39 10.85 1.15
C PHE A 15 -0.05 10.93 -0.34
N GLY A 16 1.24 10.86 -0.69
CA GLY A 16 1.66 10.74 -2.09
C GLY A 16 1.28 9.37 -2.65
N GLN A 17 1.05 9.34 -3.96
CA GLN A 17 0.63 8.14 -4.69
C GLN A 17 1.63 7.89 -5.82
N ALA A 18 2.10 6.64 -5.93
CA ALA A 18 3.07 6.13 -6.91
C ALA A 18 4.49 6.75 -6.86
N SER A 19 4.64 7.97 -6.36
CA SER A 19 5.91 8.70 -6.20
C SER A 19 5.96 9.41 -4.86
N ASP A 20 7.15 9.86 -4.42
CA ASP A 20 7.31 10.53 -3.12
C ASP A 20 6.52 11.84 -3.07
N MET A 21 6.39 12.60 -4.16
CA MET A 21 5.72 13.92 -4.16
C MET A 21 6.32 14.84 -3.07
N ALA A 22 7.67 14.91 -3.02
CA ALA A 22 8.46 15.62 -2.00
C ALA A 22 8.25 17.12 -1.98
N GLU A 23 7.83 17.71 -3.09
CA GLU A 23 7.53 19.13 -3.21
C GLU A 23 6.35 19.60 -2.33
N TYR A 24 5.52 18.66 -1.82
CA TYR A 24 4.40 18.94 -0.93
C TYR A 24 4.70 18.61 0.55
N LYS A 25 5.98 18.34 0.91
CA LYS A 25 6.43 18.23 2.30
C LYS A 25 6.48 19.62 2.96
N PRO A 26 6.41 19.70 4.30
CA PRO A 26 6.08 18.60 5.23
C PRO A 26 4.56 18.36 5.37
N SER A 27 3.75 19.25 4.78
CA SER A 27 2.29 19.27 4.76
C SER A 27 1.84 19.99 3.48
N PRO A 28 0.74 19.58 2.83
CA PRO A 28 -0.26 18.60 3.26
C PRO A 28 0.22 17.15 3.14
N ARG A 29 1.34 16.87 2.46
CA ARG A 29 1.79 15.50 2.25
C ARG A 29 2.68 15.03 3.42
N VAL A 30 2.25 13.99 4.12
CA VAL A 30 2.96 13.46 5.31
C VAL A 30 3.78 12.20 5.07
N SER A 31 3.44 11.39 4.07
CA SER A 31 4.21 10.23 3.58
C SER A 31 3.66 9.83 2.20
N SER A 32 4.19 8.79 1.57
CA SER A 32 3.80 8.34 0.23
C SER A 32 3.92 6.83 0.08
N ILE A 33 3.07 6.24 -0.74
CA ILE A 33 3.27 4.90 -1.28
C ILE A 33 3.94 5.06 -2.63
N ILE A 34 5.15 4.54 -2.76
CA ILE A 34 6.01 4.69 -3.94
C ILE A 34 6.07 3.35 -4.67
N ASP A 35 5.84 3.37 -5.97
CA ASP A 35 5.93 2.17 -6.80
C ASP A 35 7.35 2.06 -7.39
N ASN A 36 8.20 1.24 -6.77
CA ASN A 36 9.58 1.06 -7.19
C ASN A 36 9.72 -0.10 -8.20
N TRP A 37 9.45 0.23 -9.47
CA TRP A 37 9.55 -0.74 -10.58
C TRP A 37 10.99 -1.00 -11.05
N SER A 38 11.97 -0.24 -10.57
CA SER A 38 13.32 -0.26 -11.15
C SER A 38 14.01 -1.62 -11.00
N PRO A 39 14.05 -2.26 -9.81
CA PRO A 39 14.62 -3.59 -9.66
C PRO A 39 13.94 -4.63 -10.56
N TYR A 40 12.61 -4.58 -10.65
CA TYR A 40 11.84 -5.51 -11.48
C TYR A 40 12.20 -5.35 -12.97
N TYR A 41 12.17 -4.13 -13.51
CA TYR A 41 12.52 -3.91 -14.92
C TYR A 41 13.94 -4.31 -15.27
N ILE A 42 14.90 -4.05 -14.37
CA ILE A 42 16.29 -4.50 -14.54
C ILE A 42 16.34 -6.03 -14.59
N ALA A 43 15.71 -6.72 -13.63
CA ALA A 43 15.69 -8.18 -13.57
C ALA A 43 15.03 -8.82 -14.80
N ARG A 44 13.88 -8.31 -15.24
CA ARG A 44 13.17 -8.83 -16.43
C ARG A 44 13.95 -8.60 -17.71
N THR A 45 14.60 -7.45 -17.85
CA THR A 45 15.46 -7.15 -19.01
C THR A 45 16.68 -8.06 -19.03
N GLN A 46 17.31 -8.28 -17.87
CA GLN A 46 18.45 -9.18 -17.75
C GLN A 46 18.08 -10.62 -18.12
N ALA A 47 16.92 -11.12 -17.67
CA ALA A 47 16.44 -12.46 -18.04
C ALA A 47 16.25 -12.63 -19.57
N VAL A 48 15.84 -11.58 -20.28
CA VAL A 48 15.77 -11.60 -21.75
C VAL A 48 17.17 -11.69 -22.36
N LEU A 49 18.11 -10.87 -21.88
CA LEU A 49 19.51 -10.87 -22.37
C LEU A 49 20.19 -12.23 -22.14
N ASP A 50 19.91 -12.88 -21.02
CA ASP A 50 20.46 -14.18 -20.65
C ASP A 50 19.71 -15.37 -21.30
N GLY A 51 18.59 -15.10 -21.99
CA GLY A 51 17.76 -16.14 -22.59
C GLY A 51 17.00 -17.01 -21.58
N THR A 52 16.85 -16.55 -20.34
CA THR A 52 16.16 -17.25 -19.25
C THR A 52 14.79 -16.67 -18.92
N TRP A 53 14.28 -15.77 -19.77
CA TRP A 53 12.97 -15.16 -19.56
C TRP A 53 11.85 -16.20 -19.75
N GLU A 54 10.93 -16.24 -18.79
CA GLU A 54 9.70 -17.02 -18.85
C GLU A 54 8.50 -16.17 -18.45
N SER A 55 7.31 -16.52 -18.96
CA SER A 55 6.06 -15.87 -18.57
C SER A 55 5.72 -16.24 -17.13
N VAL A 56 5.52 -15.23 -16.28
CA VAL A 56 5.16 -15.39 -14.87
C VAL A 56 4.21 -14.27 -14.46
N ASP A 57 3.38 -14.56 -13.48
CA ASP A 57 2.69 -13.53 -12.71
C ASP A 57 3.63 -13.00 -11.62
N THR A 58 3.50 -11.73 -11.25
CA THR A 58 4.34 -11.11 -10.21
C THR A 58 3.48 -10.24 -9.32
N TRP A 59 3.58 -10.47 -8.01
CA TRP A 59 2.95 -9.67 -6.97
C TRP A 59 3.93 -9.51 -5.81
N ASP A 60 4.67 -8.41 -5.83
CA ASP A 60 5.59 -8.06 -4.76
C ASP A 60 5.10 -6.82 -4.01
N GLY A 61 5.58 -6.66 -2.77
CA GLY A 61 5.20 -5.57 -1.87
C GLY A 61 6.40 -4.89 -1.22
N ILE A 62 6.25 -4.56 0.07
CA ILE A 62 7.26 -3.81 0.83
C ILE A 62 8.55 -4.63 1.04
N GLY A 63 8.43 -5.91 1.40
CA GLY A 63 9.59 -6.78 1.66
C GLY A 63 10.54 -6.90 0.47
N PRO A 64 10.05 -7.27 -0.74
CA PRO A 64 10.86 -7.29 -1.95
C PRO A 64 11.26 -5.90 -2.48
N GLY A 65 10.68 -4.83 -1.94
CA GLY A 65 10.99 -3.45 -2.32
C GLY A 65 10.29 -2.95 -3.59
N MET A 66 9.25 -3.64 -4.07
CA MET A 66 8.43 -3.16 -5.20
C MET A 66 7.50 -2.01 -4.77
N VAL A 67 7.13 -1.99 -3.49
CA VAL A 67 6.42 -0.88 -2.85
C VAL A 67 7.31 -0.29 -1.76
N GLU A 68 7.50 1.03 -1.74
CA GLU A 68 8.23 1.71 -0.68
C GLU A 68 7.31 2.67 0.08
N ILE A 69 7.52 2.77 1.39
CA ILE A 69 6.91 3.82 2.21
C ILE A 69 7.89 5.00 2.25
N GLY A 70 7.49 6.08 1.59
CA GLY A 70 8.25 7.33 1.54
C GLY A 70 8.40 7.96 2.93
N GLU A 71 9.33 8.90 3.05
CA GLU A 71 9.63 9.59 4.30
C GLU A 71 8.36 10.06 5.02
N ILE A 72 8.21 9.64 6.28
CA ILE A 72 7.20 10.16 7.19
C ILE A 72 7.73 11.47 7.77
N THR A 73 7.08 12.59 7.42
CA THR A 73 7.55 13.93 7.75
C THR A 73 7.36 14.25 9.23
N ASP A 74 8.07 15.29 9.70
CA ASP A 74 7.94 15.78 11.09
C ASP A 74 6.58 16.47 11.38
N ALA A 75 5.67 16.54 10.40
CA ALA A 75 4.28 16.93 10.63
C ALA A 75 3.47 15.82 11.31
N VAL A 76 3.97 14.57 11.28
CA VAL A 76 3.40 13.44 12.01
C VAL A 76 4.01 13.39 13.41
N PRO A 77 3.20 13.28 14.49
CA PRO A 77 3.70 13.06 15.84
C PRO A 77 4.67 11.87 15.92
N ALA A 78 5.72 11.99 16.73
CA ALA A 78 6.82 11.02 16.76
C ALA A 78 6.38 9.61 17.16
N ASP A 79 5.40 9.49 18.05
CA ASP A 79 4.76 8.23 18.44
C ASP A 79 4.03 7.59 17.26
N VAL A 80 3.22 8.36 16.53
CA VAL A 80 2.50 7.89 15.33
C VAL A 80 3.47 7.49 14.22
N LYS A 81 4.54 8.25 14.02
CA LYS A 81 5.61 7.91 13.07
C LYS A 81 6.27 6.58 13.43
N ALA A 82 6.60 6.37 14.70
CA ALA A 82 7.19 5.12 15.17
C ALA A 82 6.24 3.92 14.98
N GLU A 83 4.95 4.08 15.26
CA GLU A 83 3.94 3.05 15.00
C GLU A 83 3.83 2.70 13.51
N ALA A 84 3.82 3.70 12.64
CA ALA A 84 3.77 3.50 11.19
C ALA A 84 5.04 2.81 10.65
N GLU A 85 6.23 3.18 11.14
CA GLU A 85 7.49 2.53 10.79
C GLU A 85 7.51 1.06 11.27
N ALA A 86 7.06 0.79 12.49
CA ALA A 86 6.95 -0.57 13.00
C ALA A 86 5.97 -1.43 12.19
N MET A 87 4.82 -0.86 11.79
CA MET A 87 3.85 -1.54 10.93
C MET A 87 4.42 -1.82 9.53
N ARG A 88 5.11 -0.84 8.91
CA ARG A 88 5.83 -1.04 7.64
C ARG A 88 6.80 -2.22 7.76
N ASP A 89 7.60 -2.25 8.82
CA ASP A 89 8.62 -3.28 9.02
C ASP A 89 7.99 -4.66 9.25
N SER A 90 6.88 -4.73 9.99
CA SER A 90 6.13 -5.97 10.20
C SER A 90 5.51 -6.51 8.90
N ILE A 91 4.96 -5.63 8.06
CA ILE A 91 4.48 -6.00 6.71
C ILE A 91 5.64 -6.46 5.83
N ALA A 92 6.77 -5.75 5.85
CA ALA A 92 7.95 -6.10 5.07
C ALA A 92 8.52 -7.47 5.46
N ALA A 93 8.46 -7.82 6.75
CA ALA A 93 8.88 -9.11 7.29
C ALA A 93 7.87 -10.25 7.06
N GLY A 94 6.65 -9.94 6.58
CA GLY A 94 5.56 -10.91 6.47
C GLY A 94 4.98 -11.34 7.82
N GLU A 95 5.23 -10.59 8.88
CA GLU A 95 4.67 -10.84 10.22
C GLU A 95 3.23 -10.33 10.32
N TYR A 96 2.89 -9.31 9.55
CA TYR A 96 1.54 -8.75 9.46
C TYR A 96 1.04 -8.73 8.01
N HIS A 97 -0.16 -9.26 7.81
CA HIS A 97 -0.88 -9.20 6.53
C HIS A 97 -2.12 -8.30 6.69
N PRO A 98 -2.31 -7.26 5.85
CA PRO A 98 -3.44 -6.33 5.98
C PRO A 98 -4.82 -6.97 5.99
N PHE A 99 -4.99 -8.07 5.25
CA PHE A 99 -6.23 -8.84 5.20
C PHE A 99 -6.12 -10.09 6.09
N THR A 100 -6.00 -9.85 7.40
CA THR A 100 -6.08 -10.89 8.44
C THR A 100 -7.34 -10.68 9.25
N GLY A 101 -8.14 -11.72 9.44
CA GLY A 101 -9.38 -11.64 10.18
C GLY A 101 -9.20 -11.51 11.71
N PRO A 102 -10.28 -11.16 12.42
CA PRO A 102 -11.65 -11.21 11.96
C PRO A 102 -12.03 -9.99 11.10
N LEU A 103 -12.57 -10.23 9.90
CA LEU A 103 -13.08 -9.19 9.01
C LEU A 103 -14.49 -9.54 8.52
N ASN A 104 -15.38 -8.56 8.56
CA ASN A 104 -16.71 -8.62 7.94
C ASN A 104 -16.73 -7.81 6.64
N LYS A 105 -17.67 -8.14 5.76
CA LYS A 105 -18.03 -7.34 4.59
C LYS A 105 -18.88 -6.14 4.99
N GLN A 106 -19.03 -5.20 4.06
CA GLN A 106 -19.83 -3.99 4.22
C GLN A 106 -21.30 -4.27 4.59
N ASP A 107 -21.86 -5.41 4.16
CA ASP A 107 -23.22 -5.85 4.49
C ASP A 107 -23.34 -6.53 5.87
N GLY A 108 -22.24 -6.63 6.62
CA GLY A 108 -22.15 -7.27 7.93
C GLY A 108 -21.99 -8.79 7.88
N SER A 109 -21.92 -9.41 6.70
CA SER A 109 -21.59 -10.83 6.59
C SER A 109 -20.12 -11.09 6.91
N ALA A 110 -19.82 -12.21 7.58
CA ALA A 110 -18.44 -12.57 7.90
C ALA A 110 -17.64 -12.90 6.64
N TRP A 111 -16.37 -12.47 6.58
CA TRP A 111 -15.44 -12.80 5.50
C TRP A 111 -14.26 -13.64 5.99
N LEU A 112 -13.40 -13.10 6.86
CA LEU A 112 -12.24 -13.82 7.41
C LEU A 112 -12.47 -14.11 8.88
N ALA A 113 -12.22 -15.34 9.31
CA ALA A 113 -12.21 -15.71 10.73
C ALA A 113 -10.98 -15.14 11.45
N GLU A 114 -10.98 -15.17 12.78
CA GLU A 114 -9.85 -14.70 13.58
C GLU A 114 -8.54 -15.43 13.21
N GLY A 115 -7.53 -14.66 12.82
CA GLY A 115 -6.22 -15.17 12.39
C GLY A 115 -6.18 -15.75 10.97
N GLU A 116 -7.31 -15.79 10.25
CA GLU A 116 -7.35 -16.21 8.85
C GLU A 116 -6.79 -15.09 7.95
N VAL A 117 -5.80 -15.41 7.12
CA VAL A 117 -5.23 -14.50 6.13
C VAL A 117 -5.87 -14.77 4.77
N ALA A 118 -6.32 -13.73 4.08
CA ALA A 118 -6.87 -13.85 2.73
C ALA A 118 -5.84 -14.44 1.74
N ASP A 119 -6.30 -15.27 0.80
CA ASP A 119 -5.48 -15.72 -0.30
C ASP A 119 -5.39 -14.68 -1.43
N ASP A 120 -4.27 -14.69 -2.16
CA ASP A 120 -4.03 -13.75 -3.27
C ASP A 120 -5.09 -13.85 -4.38
N GLY A 121 -5.66 -15.03 -4.63
CA GLY A 121 -6.69 -15.21 -5.64
C GLY A 121 -7.97 -14.43 -5.30
N THR A 122 -8.40 -14.51 -4.04
CA THR A 122 -9.50 -13.69 -3.52
C THR A 122 -9.18 -12.20 -3.60
N LEU A 123 -7.96 -11.79 -3.23
CA LEU A 123 -7.56 -10.38 -3.27
C LEU A 123 -7.51 -9.84 -4.70
N ALA A 124 -7.00 -10.61 -5.67
CA ALA A 124 -6.95 -10.23 -7.07
C ALA A 124 -8.35 -10.07 -7.70
N GLY A 125 -9.33 -10.81 -7.18
CA GLY A 125 -10.74 -10.74 -7.61
C GLY A 125 -11.66 -9.96 -6.68
N MET A 126 -11.12 -9.21 -5.72
CA MET A 126 -11.91 -8.62 -4.64
C MET A 126 -12.92 -7.59 -5.18
N ASP A 127 -14.20 -7.89 -4.98
CA ASP A 127 -15.35 -7.15 -5.54
C ASP A 127 -16.38 -6.77 -4.46
N PHE A 128 -15.92 -6.59 -3.23
CA PHE A 128 -16.73 -6.15 -2.09
C PHE A 128 -15.92 -5.24 -1.17
N TYR A 129 -16.59 -4.40 -0.39
CA TYR A 129 -15.97 -3.62 0.67
C TYR A 129 -16.04 -4.35 2.01
N VAL A 130 -15.12 -4.01 2.92
CA VAL A 130 -15.17 -4.44 4.32
C VAL A 130 -16.15 -3.57 5.14
N GLU A 131 -16.52 -4.05 6.31
CA GLU A 131 -17.36 -3.32 7.28
C GLU A 131 -16.80 -1.91 7.57
N GLY A 132 -17.68 -0.92 7.68
CA GLY A 132 -17.33 0.48 7.96
C GLY A 132 -17.13 1.37 6.73
N ILE A 133 -16.98 0.79 5.53
CA ILE A 133 -16.96 1.56 4.29
C ILE A 133 -18.37 1.96 3.88
N THR A 134 -18.58 3.21 3.48
CA THR A 134 -19.81 3.67 2.82
C THR A 134 -19.51 3.93 1.35
N GLY A 135 -20.20 3.25 0.45
CA GLY A 135 -20.01 3.39 -0.99
C GLY A 135 -20.53 2.17 -1.74
N ASP A 136 -20.89 2.37 -2.99
CA ASP A 136 -21.35 1.29 -3.87
C ASP A 136 -20.24 0.91 -4.85
N ILE A 137 -20.14 -0.38 -5.16
CA ILE A 137 -19.26 -0.85 -6.23
C ILE A 137 -19.96 -0.60 -7.57
N PRO A 138 -19.32 0.12 -8.51
CA PRO A 138 -19.90 0.36 -9.83
C PRO A 138 -20.19 -0.96 -10.56
N ASN A 139 -21.32 -1.00 -11.29
CA ASN A 139 -21.67 -2.11 -12.20
C ASN A 139 -21.16 -1.86 -13.61
#